data_AF-A0A6G8CWE4-F1
#
_entry.id   AF-A0A6G8CWE4-F1
#
_cell.length_a   1.000
_cell.length_b   1.000
_cell.length_c   1.000
_cell.angle_alpha   90.00
_cell.angle_beta   90.00
_cell.angle_gamma   90.00
#
_symmetry.space_group_name_H-M   'P 1'
#
loop_
_entity.id
_entity.type
_entity.pdbx_description
1 polymer ?
#
loop_
_entity_poly.entity_id
_entity_poly.type
_entity_poly.pdbx_seq_one_letter_code
_entity_poly.pdbx_strand_id
1 'polypeptide(L)'
;MSTSSLDPWSDAVTISNILFKTTSKLMVVIGAEAWCEKCQLLKPAFDELAYQAPPHVVMLWLDLEEHVEFLGDYIPETLPELCIYQRGVLVRKVTLNDTEQSLHEALTGAHDAKSPVGEDPGIFARLVRQDWAQSSAR
;
A
#
# COMPACT_ATOMS: atom_id res chain seq x y z
N MET A 1 -2.79 10.46 20.94
CA MET A 1 -3.79 10.83 19.93
C MET A 1 -3.37 10.10 18.66
N SER A 2 -3.93 8.92 18.43
CA SER A 2 -3.47 8.01 17.38
C SER A 2 -4.11 8.40 16.06
N THR A 3 -3.36 9.10 15.23
CA THR A 3 -3.75 9.42 13.84
C THR A 3 -3.17 8.33 12.95
N SER A 4 -3.87 7.20 12.93
CA SER A 4 -3.44 6.00 12.20
C SER A 4 -3.57 6.20 10.69
N SER A 5 -2.67 5.56 9.93
CA SER A 5 -2.85 5.29 8.51
C SER A 5 -4.26 4.78 8.20
N LEU A 6 -4.76 5.04 6.99
CA LEU A 6 -5.99 4.41 6.50
C LEU A 6 -5.86 2.89 6.63
N ASP A 7 -6.93 2.25 7.06
CA ASP A 7 -7.03 0.79 7.18
C ASP A 7 -8.01 0.25 6.10
N PRO A 8 -7.65 -0.82 5.38
CA PRO A 8 -8.47 -1.31 4.28
C PRO A 8 -9.82 -1.89 4.71
N TRP A 9 -10.04 -2.24 5.98
CA TRP A 9 -11.35 -2.66 6.48
C TRP A 9 -12.18 -1.48 6.96
N SER A 10 -11.68 -0.69 7.90
CA SER A 10 -12.46 0.41 8.49
C SER A 10 -12.66 1.58 7.53
N ASP A 11 -11.74 1.79 6.58
CA ASP A 11 -11.76 2.92 5.66
C ASP A 11 -12.08 2.54 4.21
N ALA A 12 -12.61 1.34 3.95
CA ALA A 12 -12.86 0.82 2.60
C ALA A 12 -13.62 1.80 1.69
N VAL A 13 -14.68 2.43 2.20
CA VAL A 13 -15.49 3.41 1.47
C VAL A 13 -14.69 4.67 1.15
N THR A 14 -13.94 5.19 2.13
CA THR A 14 -13.07 6.37 1.98
C THR A 14 -11.99 6.12 0.94
N ILE A 15 -11.28 4.99 1.05
CA ILE A 15 -10.23 4.57 0.12
C ILE A 15 -10.78 4.51 -1.29
N SER A 16 -11.84 3.74 -1.51
CA SER A 16 -12.45 3.55 -2.83
C SER A 16 -12.91 4.88 -3.46
N ASN A 17 -13.54 5.77 -2.68
CA ASN A 17 -13.95 7.11 -3.15
C ASN A 17 -12.76 7.97 -3.61
N ILE A 18 -11.61 7.87 -2.95
CA ILE A 18 -10.39 8.56 -3.38
C ILE A 18 -9.87 7.92 -4.66
N LEU A 19 -9.78 6.60 -4.71
CA LEU A 19 -9.20 5.85 -5.83
C LEU A 19 -10.00 5.96 -7.13
N PHE A 20 -11.32 6.19 -7.07
CA PHE A 20 -12.14 6.47 -8.26
C PHE A 20 -11.77 7.76 -9.00
N LYS A 21 -11.03 8.69 -8.37
CA LYS A 21 -10.62 9.95 -8.99
C LYS A 21 -9.47 9.71 -9.96
N THR A 22 -9.48 10.39 -11.12
CA THR A 22 -8.42 10.27 -12.14
C THR A 22 -7.07 10.88 -11.72
N THR A 23 -7.04 11.60 -10.61
CA THR A 23 -5.81 12.16 -10.01
C THR A 23 -5.30 11.30 -8.85
N SER A 24 -5.91 10.15 -8.59
CA SER A 24 -5.56 9.33 -7.43
C SER A 24 -4.20 8.65 -7.61
N LYS A 25 -3.48 8.55 -6.50
CA LYS A 25 -2.27 7.74 -6.36
C LYS A 25 -2.46 6.81 -5.18
N LEU A 26 -2.11 5.54 -5.36
CA LEU A 26 -2.12 4.55 -4.30
C LEU A 26 -0.68 4.07 -4.09
N MET A 27 -0.22 4.08 -2.85
CA MET A 27 1.07 3.53 -2.43
C MET A 27 0.79 2.46 -1.38
N VAL A 28 1.28 1.26 -1.62
CA VAL A 28 1.06 0.11 -0.74
C VAL A 28 2.39 -0.51 -0.41
N VAL A 29 2.71 -0.62 0.87
CA VAL A 29 3.81 -1.46 1.33
C VAL A 29 3.22 -2.75 1.86
N ILE A 30 3.73 -3.87 1.37
CA ILE A 30 3.42 -5.21 1.87
C ILE A 30 4.59 -5.64 2.77
N GLY A 31 4.28 -5.97 4.01
CA GLY A 31 5.26 -6.26 5.06
C GLY A 31 4.82 -7.41 5.96
N ALA A 32 5.63 -7.68 6.99
CA ALA A 32 5.31 -8.63 8.04
C ALA A 32 5.96 -8.20 9.36
N GLU A 33 5.23 -7.43 10.16
CA GLU A 33 5.74 -6.79 11.36
C GLU A 33 6.16 -7.79 12.44
N ALA A 34 5.62 -9.01 12.46
CA ALA A 34 6.00 -9.97 13.49
C ALA A 34 7.39 -10.60 13.27
N TRP A 35 7.87 -10.68 12.03
CA TRP A 35 9.10 -11.44 11.70
C TRP A 35 10.05 -10.80 10.69
N CYS A 36 9.71 -9.63 10.13
CA CYS A 36 10.59 -8.88 9.23
C CYS A 36 11.17 -7.64 9.94
N GLU A 37 12.45 -7.71 10.32
CA GLU A 37 13.17 -6.61 11.00
C GLU A 37 13.14 -5.30 10.16
N LYS A 38 13.36 -5.41 8.84
CA LYS A 38 13.27 -4.25 7.93
C LYS A 38 11.88 -3.61 7.94
N CYS A 39 10.84 -4.43 8.07
CA CYS A 39 9.46 -3.99 8.09
C CYS A 39 9.18 -3.19 9.37
N GLN A 40 9.61 -3.73 10.53
CA GLN A 40 9.53 -3.05 11.82
C GLN A 40 10.28 -1.70 11.81
N LEU A 41 11.45 -1.65 11.18
CA LEU A 41 12.25 -0.43 11.07
C LEU A 41 11.59 0.66 10.22
N LEU A 42 10.97 0.27 9.10
CA LEU A 42 10.39 1.24 8.15
C LEU A 42 8.96 1.67 8.52
N LYS A 43 8.21 0.87 9.27
CA LYS A 43 6.80 1.14 9.61
C LYS A 43 6.59 2.52 10.24
N PRO A 44 7.37 2.97 11.24
CA PRO A 44 7.18 4.30 11.83
C PRO A 44 7.38 5.44 10.82
N ALA A 45 8.39 5.35 9.95
CA ALA A 45 8.64 6.35 8.92
C ALA A 45 7.54 6.34 7.85
N PHE A 46 7.01 5.16 7.50
CA PHE A 46 5.87 5.06 6.61
C PHE A 46 4.62 5.71 7.20
N ASP A 47 4.33 5.49 8.49
CA ASP A 47 3.18 6.06 9.16
C ASP A 47 3.23 7.59 9.21
N GLU A 48 4.41 8.17 9.47
CA GLU A 48 4.60 9.63 9.43
C GLU A 48 4.34 10.19 8.01
N LEU A 49 4.82 9.50 6.97
CA LEU A 49 4.57 9.90 5.58
C LEU A 49 3.08 9.77 5.20
N ALA A 50 2.42 8.70 5.66
CA ALA A 50 1.00 8.49 5.44
C ALA A 50 0.15 9.58 6.12
N TYR A 51 0.53 9.99 7.32
CA TYR A 51 -0.12 11.09 8.03
C TYR A 51 -0.02 12.43 7.30
N GLN A 52 1.10 12.68 6.61
CA GLN A 52 1.33 13.89 5.84
C GLN A 52 0.85 13.81 4.38
N ALA A 53 0.25 12.68 3.98
CA ALA A 53 -0.10 12.43 2.59
C ALA A 53 -1.17 13.43 2.08
N PRO A 54 -1.05 13.93 0.84
CA PRO A 54 -2.10 14.75 0.24
C PRO A 54 -3.43 13.99 0.13
N PRO A 55 -4.60 14.67 0.15
CA PRO A 55 -5.92 14.01 0.14
C PRO A 55 -6.26 13.14 -1.07
N HIS A 56 -5.44 13.17 -2.13
CA HIS A 56 -5.58 12.35 -3.34
C HIS A 56 -4.62 11.15 -3.36
N VAL A 57 -3.78 11.02 -2.33
CA VAL A 57 -2.82 9.93 -2.15
C VAL A 57 -3.34 9.02 -1.04
N VAL A 58 -3.52 7.75 -1.36
CA VAL A 58 -3.80 6.71 -0.37
C VAL A 58 -2.49 5.98 -0.10
N MET A 59 -2.09 5.92 1.17
CA MET A 59 -0.95 5.13 1.63
C MET A 59 -1.48 4.02 2.53
N LEU A 60 -1.12 2.78 2.24
CA LEU A 60 -1.49 1.60 3.04
C LEU A 60 -0.26 0.78 3.37
N TRP A 61 -0.21 0.29 4.60
CA TRP A 61 0.66 -0.79 4.98
C TRP A 61 -0.17 -2.05 5.16
N LEU A 62 0.14 -3.11 4.41
CA LEU A 62 -0.54 -4.38 4.46
C LEU A 62 0.41 -5.41 5.06
N ASP A 63 0.13 -5.77 6.30
CA ASP A 63 0.82 -6.85 6.99
C ASP A 63 0.31 -8.22 6.50
N LEU A 64 1.21 -9.15 6.17
CA LEU A 64 0.84 -10.47 5.65
C LEU A 64 0.01 -11.32 6.61
N GLU A 65 0.18 -11.14 7.93
CA GLU A 65 -0.56 -11.90 8.93
C GLU A 65 -1.91 -11.27 9.21
N GLU A 66 -1.96 -9.95 9.34
CA GLU A 66 -3.22 -9.24 9.62
C GLU A 66 -4.11 -9.13 8.37
N HIS A 67 -3.51 -8.97 7.19
CA HIS A 67 -4.22 -8.64 5.94
C HIS A 67 -4.31 -9.83 4.98
N VAL A 68 -4.13 -11.07 5.45
CA VAL A 68 -4.11 -12.28 4.62
C VAL A 68 -5.36 -12.44 3.75
N GLU A 69 -6.55 -12.19 4.30
CA GLU A 69 -7.81 -12.28 3.55
C GLU A 69 -7.87 -11.24 2.42
N PHE A 70 -7.34 -10.04 2.68
CA PHE A 70 -7.27 -8.99 1.67
C PHE A 70 -6.22 -9.29 0.59
N LEU A 71 -5.05 -9.79 0.96
CA LEU A 71 -3.93 -10.09 0.05
C LEU A 71 -4.18 -11.35 -0.78
N GLY A 72 -5.02 -12.28 -0.32
CA GLY A 72 -5.33 -13.53 -1.01
C GLY A 72 -4.07 -14.38 -1.16
N ASP A 73 -3.84 -14.93 -2.35
CA ASP A 73 -2.68 -15.78 -2.62
C ASP A 73 -1.39 -14.99 -2.92
N TYR A 74 -1.45 -13.65 -2.91
CA TYR A 74 -0.28 -12.84 -3.23
C TYR A 74 0.66 -12.74 -2.04
N ILE A 75 1.87 -13.29 -2.19
CA ILE A 75 2.96 -13.20 -1.22
C ILE A 75 4.21 -12.72 -1.96
N PRO A 76 4.79 -11.55 -1.62
CA PRO A 76 6.04 -11.09 -2.21
C PRO A 76 7.20 -12.06 -1.96
N GLU A 77 8.08 -12.23 -2.94
CA GLU A 77 9.31 -13.02 -2.77
C GLU A 77 10.25 -12.42 -1.73
N THR A 78 10.24 -11.10 -1.57
CA THR A 78 11.07 -10.39 -0.60
C THR A 78 10.32 -9.21 0.00
N LEU A 79 10.42 -9.08 1.33
CA LEU A 79 9.78 -8.01 2.09
C LEU A 79 10.78 -6.92 2.54
N PRO A 80 10.30 -5.69 2.78
CA PRO A 80 8.97 -5.19 2.40
C PRO A 80 8.92 -4.87 0.89
N GLU A 81 7.76 -5.02 0.26
CA GLU A 81 7.54 -4.69 -1.15
C GLU A 81 6.64 -3.47 -1.29
N LEU A 82 7.09 -2.44 -2.02
CA LEU A 82 6.31 -1.26 -2.35
C LEU A 82 5.68 -1.40 -3.73
N CYS A 83 4.36 -1.27 -3.79
CA CYS A 83 3.57 -1.11 -5.01
C CYS A 83 3.04 0.33 -5.10
N ILE A 84 3.16 0.97 -6.27
CA ILE A 84 2.56 2.28 -6.54
C ILE A 84 1.68 2.19 -7.76
N TYR A 85 0.44 2.63 -7.60
CA TYR A 85 -0.55 2.72 -8.67
C TYR A 85 -0.86 4.18 -8.96
N GLN A 86 -1.03 4.49 -10.24
CA GLN A 86 -1.52 5.78 -10.71
C GLN A 86 -2.65 5.51 -11.70
N ARG A 87 -3.81 6.14 -11.47
CA ARG A 87 -5.01 5.93 -12.32
C ARG A 87 -5.39 4.45 -12.47
N GLY A 88 -5.22 3.68 -11.41
CA GLY A 88 -5.52 2.25 -11.37
C GLY A 88 -4.53 1.33 -12.07
N VAL A 89 -3.40 1.85 -12.56
CA VAL A 89 -2.34 1.05 -13.20
C VAL A 89 -1.15 0.95 -12.26
N LEU A 90 -0.62 -0.26 -12.03
CA LEU A 90 0.64 -0.47 -11.33
C LEU A 90 1.79 0.14 -12.14
N VAL A 91 2.40 1.20 -11.61
CA VAL A 91 3.49 1.94 -12.27
C VAL A 91 4.85 1.67 -11.63
N ARG A 92 4.89 1.11 -10.42
CA ARG A 92 6.13 0.72 -9.74
C ARG A 92 5.87 -0.42 -8.77
N LYS A 93 6.78 -1.39 -8.77
CA LYS A 93 6.89 -2.48 -7.78
C LYS A 93 8.35 -2.65 -7.44
N VAL A 94 8.72 -2.56 -6.16
CA VAL A 94 10.12 -2.59 -5.73
C VAL A 94 10.25 -3.12 -4.31
N THR A 95 11.27 -3.95 -4.07
CA THR A 95 11.66 -4.34 -2.72
C THR A 95 12.38 -3.19 -2.03
N LEU A 96 11.97 -2.89 -0.80
CA LEU A 96 12.56 -1.83 0.01
C LEU A 96 13.80 -2.32 0.78
N ASN A 97 14.76 -1.41 0.89
CA ASN A 97 15.92 -1.57 1.76
C ASN A 97 15.58 -1.07 3.17
N ASP A 98 16.45 -1.35 4.13
CA ASP A 98 16.31 -1.08 5.56
C ASP A 98 16.66 0.35 5.99
N THR A 99 16.40 1.35 5.14
CA THR A 99 16.68 2.75 5.48
C THR A 99 15.50 3.67 5.15
N GLU A 100 15.21 4.62 6.04
CA GLU A 100 14.17 5.63 5.82
C GLU A 100 14.41 6.46 4.55
N GLN A 101 15.68 6.74 4.25
CA GLN A 101 16.05 7.43 3.01
C GLN A 101 15.61 6.63 1.78
N SER A 102 15.87 5.32 1.74
CA SER A 102 15.45 4.48 0.61
C SER A 102 13.93 4.40 0.47
N LEU A 103 13.19 4.41 1.58
CA LEU A 103 11.73 4.50 1.57
C LEU A 103 11.27 5.83 0.94
N HIS A 104 11.85 6.95 1.38
CA HIS A 104 11.52 8.27 0.85
C HIS A 104 11.81 8.38 -0.66
N GLU A 105 12.98 7.90 -1.10
CA GLU A 105 13.37 7.86 -2.51
C GLU A 105 12.40 6.98 -3.34
N ALA A 106 12.00 5.83 -2.82
CA ALA A 106 11.10 4.92 -3.51
C ALA A 106 9.69 5.51 -3.69
N LEU A 107 9.18 6.25 -2.70
CA LEU A 107 7.85 6.89 -2.72
C LEU A 107 7.80 8.13 -3.62
N THR A 108 8.90 8.90 -3.67
CA THR A 108 9.03 10.12 -4.48
C THR A 108 9.37 9.84 -5.95
N GLY A 109 10.18 8.81 -6.24
CA GLY A 109 10.64 8.43 -7.58
C GLY A 109 9.58 7.82 -8.52
N ALA A 110 8.29 7.95 -8.19
CA ALA A 110 7.18 7.35 -8.94
C ALA A 110 6.62 8.21 -10.08
N HIS A 111 7.22 9.38 -10.36
CA HIS A 111 6.61 10.38 -11.24
C HIS A 111 6.80 10.10 -12.74
N ASP A 112 7.66 9.15 -13.13
CA ASP A 112 8.11 9.00 -14.53
C ASP A 112 8.10 7.56 -15.10
N ALA A 113 7.47 6.58 -14.44
CA ALA A 113 7.52 5.20 -14.91
C ALA A 113 6.67 4.98 -16.19
N LYS A 114 7.35 4.62 -17.29
CA LYS A 114 6.77 4.40 -18.65
C LYS A 114 6.62 2.93 -19.06
N SER A 115 6.72 1.96 -18.15
CA SER A 115 6.60 0.54 -18.52
C SER A 115 5.86 -0.28 -17.47
N PRO A 116 5.16 -1.36 -17.88
CA PRO A 116 4.50 -2.26 -16.95
C PRO A 116 5.54 -2.91 -16.05
N VAL A 117 5.32 -2.81 -14.74
CA VAL A 117 6.26 -3.28 -13.72
C VAL A 117 5.71 -4.56 -13.10
N GLY A 118 6.32 -5.70 -13.46
CA GLY A 118 6.00 -7.01 -12.90
C GLY A 118 4.54 -7.44 -13.05
N GLU A 119 4.20 -8.56 -12.40
CA GLU A 119 2.80 -9.00 -12.26
C GLU A 119 2.06 -8.12 -11.24
N ASP A 120 0.84 -7.69 -11.59
CA ASP A 120 -0.02 -6.88 -10.74
C ASP A 120 -0.61 -7.74 -9.60
N PRO A 121 -0.40 -7.38 -8.32
CA PRO A 121 -0.98 -8.08 -7.17
C PRO A 121 -2.52 -8.03 -7.07
N GLY A 122 -3.21 -7.26 -7.93
CA GLY A 122 -4.66 -7.09 -7.89
C GLY A 122 -5.16 -6.24 -6.72
N ILE A 123 -4.28 -5.53 -6.01
CA ILE A 123 -4.62 -4.73 -4.82
C ILE A 123 -5.55 -3.58 -5.20
N PHE A 124 -5.23 -2.82 -6.25
CA PHE A 124 -6.09 -1.69 -6.67
C PHE A 124 -7.49 -2.18 -7.06
N ALA A 125 -7.57 -3.27 -7.85
CA ALA A 125 -8.83 -3.85 -8.31
C ALA A 125 -9.72 -4.30 -7.15
N ARG A 126 -9.12 -4.88 -6.10
CA ARG A 126 -9.82 -5.15 -4.85
C ARG A 126 -10.30 -3.86 -4.22
N LEU A 127 -9.40 -2.90 -3.94
CA LEU A 127 -9.70 -1.64 -3.23
C LEU A 127 -10.87 -0.84 -3.81
N VAL A 128 -11.07 -0.84 -5.13
CA VAL A 128 -12.19 -0.11 -5.74
C VAL A 128 -13.53 -0.81 -5.59
N ARG A 129 -13.58 -2.14 -5.44
CA ARG A 129 -14.82 -2.94 -5.38
C ARG A 129 -15.48 -2.96 -4.00
N GLN A 130 -14.70 -2.78 -2.94
CA GLN A 130 -15.11 -2.81 -1.52
C GLN A 130 -15.68 -4.14 -1.00
N ASP A 131 -15.67 -5.19 -1.81
CA ASP A 131 -16.29 -6.48 -1.47
C ASP A 131 -15.53 -7.26 -0.39
N TRP A 132 -14.21 -7.09 -0.31
CA TRP A 132 -13.38 -7.71 0.74
C TRP A 132 -13.79 -7.26 2.14
N ALA A 133 -14.07 -5.96 2.34
CA ALA A 133 -14.41 -5.40 3.64
C ALA A 133 -15.83 -5.78 4.10
N GLN A 134 -16.69 -6.24 3.18
CA GLN A 134 -18.04 -6.71 3.51
C GLN A 134 -18.07 -8.19 3.89
N SER A 135 -17.03 -8.95 3.54
CA SER A 135 -16.98 -10.41 3.74
C SER A 135 -16.58 -10.80 5.16
N SER A 136 -15.86 -9.94 5.87
CA SER A 136 -15.41 -10.14 7.26
C SER A 136 -16.47 -9.88 8.34
N ALA A 137 -17.73 -9.59 7.94
CA ALA A 137 -18.86 -9.41 8.87
C ALA A 137 -19.65 -10.70 9.14
N ARG A 138 -19.06 -11.89 8.95
CA ARG A 138 -19.72 -13.18 9.20
C ARG A 138 -19.01 -14.03 10.24
#